data_AF-A0A139KWV4-F1
#
_entry.id   AF-A0A139KWV4-F1
#
_cell.length_a   1.000
_cell.length_b   1.000
_cell.length_c   1.000
_cell.angle_alpha   90.00
_cell.angle_beta   90.00
_cell.angle_gamma   90.00
#
_symmetry.space_group_name_H-M   'P 1'
#
loop_
_entity.id
_entity.type
_entity.pdbx_description
1 polymer ?
#
loop_
_entity_poly.entity_id
_entity_poly.type
_entity_poly.pdbx_seq_one_letter_code
_entity_poly.pdbx_strand_id
1 'polypeptide(L)'
;MATVKKDITEVSDKIIKVKKIVKKRAERLKEKELLQTPVSEGVSWKNLKFSHPERTVRIGTVFSGIGAIEHAFQRLGLKHQIMFAGDIEPKCKQSYFANYSIKEEDWFDDIRNFDATKYLHQVDFVIGGAPCQAFSMVGHRLGFEDARGTLFYEFARVVKETQPKVFLFENVRGLLNHDKGRTWQVIHDIFEELGYDVKFHVLNSCDYGIPQHRERVYCLGFRQKTKFEYPAPVPLEYIMYDFLEDYIDTKYFLKEKGVKFVTSHKNRDKSYTQINGDIQLCQKRNQQFNWHGDFVYHPDSELTPTDEAFDEFIFDVKDVEEKYYLSEKVAKYVLAGGTKNFKTSTKTDLDIARPLLQSMHKMHRAGVDNYVTHKGRIRKLTPRECLRLMGFKDSFKIVVSDTAMYQQAGNSIVVDVLIALLKQMDITQYGTDL
;
A
#
# COMPACT_ATOMS: atom_id res chain seq x y z
N MET A 1 42.70 -8.91 11.72
CA MET A 1 42.52 -9.37 10.32
C MET A 1 42.26 -10.87 10.16
N ALA A 2 42.83 -11.74 11.01
CA ALA A 2 42.58 -13.19 10.94
C ALA A 2 41.17 -13.62 11.40
N THR A 3 40.61 -12.95 12.42
CA THR A 3 39.29 -13.26 12.98
C THR A 3 38.14 -12.92 12.03
N VAL A 4 38.19 -11.74 11.38
CA VAL A 4 37.20 -11.28 10.39
C VAL A 4 37.17 -12.17 9.14
N LYS A 5 38.33 -12.64 8.66
CA LYS A 5 38.37 -13.60 7.55
C LYS A 5 37.73 -14.93 7.91
N LYS A 6 37.87 -15.38 9.18
CA LYS A 6 37.35 -16.65 9.69
C LYS A 6 35.82 -16.61 9.82
N ASP A 7 35.26 -15.51 10.34
CA ASP A 7 33.81 -15.33 10.43
C ASP A 7 33.14 -15.23 9.06
N ILE A 8 33.77 -14.53 8.10
CA ILE A 8 33.28 -14.45 6.70
C ILE A 8 33.32 -15.83 6.02
N THR A 9 34.34 -16.65 6.28
CA THR A 9 34.40 -18.02 5.74
C THR A 9 33.37 -18.91 6.39
N GLU A 10 33.14 -18.80 7.70
CA GLU A 10 32.16 -19.62 8.41
C GLU A 10 30.70 -19.30 8.02
N VAL A 11 30.38 -18.03 7.81
CA VAL A 11 29.06 -17.59 7.30
C VAL A 11 28.87 -18.04 5.85
N SER A 12 29.89 -17.90 5.00
CA SER A 12 29.88 -18.38 3.62
C SER A 12 29.69 -19.90 3.54
N ASP A 13 30.39 -20.67 4.39
CA ASP A 13 30.29 -22.14 4.43
C ASP A 13 28.93 -22.63 4.96
N LYS A 14 28.33 -21.94 5.94
CA LYS A 14 26.96 -22.23 6.41
C LYS A 14 25.93 -21.96 5.31
N ILE A 15 26.10 -20.88 4.55
CA ILE A 15 25.27 -20.56 3.39
C ILE A 15 25.48 -21.60 2.28
N ILE A 16 26.72 -22.04 2.01
CA ILE A 16 27.03 -23.09 1.03
C ILE A 16 26.40 -24.44 1.43
N LYS A 17 26.33 -24.74 2.73
CA LYS A 17 25.72 -25.97 3.24
C LYS A 17 24.20 -25.96 3.05
N VAL A 18 23.53 -24.83 3.33
CA VAL A 18 22.11 -24.63 3.00
C VAL A 18 21.90 -24.74 1.48
N LYS A 19 22.74 -24.09 0.66
CA LYS A 19 22.70 -24.16 -0.80
C LYS A 19 22.80 -25.60 -1.35
N LYS A 20 23.65 -26.46 -0.75
CA LYS A 20 23.79 -27.88 -1.14
C LYS A 20 22.58 -28.73 -0.75
N ILE A 21 21.98 -28.48 0.41
CA ILE A 21 20.79 -29.20 0.90
C ILE A 21 19.59 -28.88 0.00
N VAL A 22 19.37 -27.60 -0.30
CA VAL A 22 18.30 -27.12 -1.19
C VAL A 22 18.46 -27.70 -2.60
N LYS A 23 19.68 -27.70 -3.18
CA LYS A 23 19.94 -28.28 -4.51
C LYS A 23 19.57 -29.78 -4.59
N LYS A 24 19.98 -30.56 -3.59
CA LYS A 24 19.74 -32.01 -3.55
C LYS A 24 18.26 -32.36 -3.31
N ARG A 25 17.48 -31.42 -2.74
CA ARG A 25 16.03 -31.55 -2.53
C ARG A 25 15.21 -31.00 -3.68
N ALA A 26 15.64 -29.94 -4.36
CA ALA A 26 15.00 -29.44 -5.57
C ALA A 26 14.94 -30.51 -6.67
N GLU A 27 15.96 -31.37 -6.74
CA GLU A 27 16.01 -32.55 -7.62
C GLU A 27 15.08 -33.70 -7.16
N ARG A 28 14.57 -33.65 -5.92
CA ARG A 28 13.68 -34.65 -5.28
C ARG A 28 12.26 -34.13 -5.03
N LEU A 29 11.95 -32.88 -5.37
CA LEU A 29 10.62 -32.31 -5.22
C LEU A 29 9.64 -33.12 -6.09
N LYS A 30 8.88 -34.00 -5.46
CA LYS A 30 7.54 -34.31 -5.97
C LYS A 30 6.82 -32.96 -6.03
N GLU A 31 6.29 -32.59 -7.19
CA GLU A 31 5.49 -31.36 -7.35
C GLU A 31 4.36 -31.38 -6.31
N LYS A 32 4.59 -30.74 -5.17
CA LYS A 32 3.56 -30.48 -4.17
C LYS A 32 2.83 -29.26 -4.70
N GLU A 33 1.58 -29.45 -5.10
CA GLU A 33 0.73 -28.34 -5.48
C GLU A 33 0.50 -27.48 -4.22
N LEU A 34 1.10 -26.28 -4.20
CA LEU A 34 0.91 -25.33 -3.12
C LEU A 34 -0.41 -24.62 -3.34
N LEU A 35 -1.38 -24.91 -2.48
CA LEU A 35 -2.69 -24.27 -2.51
C LEU A 35 -2.66 -22.98 -1.71
N GLN A 36 -3.37 -21.96 -2.22
CA GLN A 36 -3.56 -20.72 -1.49
C GLN A 36 -4.37 -20.99 -0.21
N THR A 37 -4.01 -20.30 0.88
CA THR A 37 -4.74 -20.36 2.14
C THR A 37 -6.14 -19.77 1.94
N PRO A 38 -7.24 -20.38 2.40
CA PRO A 38 -8.58 -19.87 2.13
C PRO A 38 -8.80 -18.46 2.70
N VAL A 39 -9.81 -17.77 2.17
CA VAL A 39 -10.34 -16.55 2.77
C VAL A 39 -11.36 -16.91 3.85
N SER A 40 -11.53 -16.03 4.82
CA SER A 40 -12.42 -16.23 5.96
C SER A 40 -13.88 -16.27 5.53
N GLU A 41 -14.66 -17.13 6.18
CA GLU A 41 -16.11 -17.17 6.05
C GLU A 41 -16.76 -16.53 7.28
N GLY A 42 -17.76 -15.66 7.07
CA GLY A 42 -18.56 -15.09 8.17
C GLY A 42 -18.29 -13.62 8.46
N VAL A 43 -17.84 -13.30 9.69
CA VAL A 43 -17.74 -11.92 10.17
C VAL A 43 -16.67 -11.16 9.38
N SER A 44 -17.07 -10.05 8.74
CA SER A 44 -16.14 -9.19 8.01
C SER A 44 -15.02 -8.68 8.92
N TRP A 45 -13.80 -8.68 8.40
CA TRP A 45 -12.61 -8.11 9.05
C TRP A 45 -12.79 -6.65 9.46
N LYS A 46 -13.70 -5.90 8.81
CA LYS A 46 -14.08 -4.53 9.21
C LYS A 46 -14.60 -4.48 10.64
N ASN A 47 -15.34 -5.51 11.08
CA ASN A 47 -16.00 -5.58 12.38
C ASN A 47 -15.17 -6.29 13.46
N LEU A 48 -14.01 -6.85 13.10
CA LEU A 48 -13.11 -7.49 14.06
C LEU A 48 -12.48 -6.42 14.97
N LYS A 49 -12.51 -6.70 16.27
CA LYS A 49 -11.85 -5.89 17.29
C LYS A 49 -10.51 -6.53 17.65
N PHE A 50 -9.52 -5.69 17.89
CA PHE A 50 -8.24 -6.14 18.42
C PHE A 50 -8.40 -6.64 19.86
N SER A 51 -7.77 -7.77 20.18
CA SER A 51 -7.83 -8.33 21.53
C SER A 51 -7.00 -7.55 22.54
N HIS A 52 -5.91 -6.91 22.10
CA HIS A 52 -4.94 -6.23 22.95
C HIS A 52 -4.51 -4.86 22.39
N PRO A 53 -5.43 -3.93 22.13
CA PRO A 53 -5.11 -2.63 21.52
C PRO A 53 -4.12 -1.78 22.33
N GLU A 54 -3.96 -2.07 23.63
CA GLU A 54 -3.01 -1.43 24.53
C GLU A 54 -1.55 -1.79 24.27
N ARG A 55 -1.29 -2.95 23.64
CA ARG A 55 0.05 -3.49 23.40
C ARG A 55 0.76 -2.74 22.30
N THR A 56 2.08 -2.67 22.43
CA THR A 56 2.95 -2.08 21.41
C THR A 56 3.52 -3.18 20.53
N VAL A 57 3.34 -3.06 19.21
CA VAL A 57 3.93 -4.00 18.24
C VAL A 57 5.28 -3.47 17.76
N ARG A 58 6.35 -4.23 17.97
CA ARG A 58 7.68 -3.86 17.47
C ARG A 58 7.83 -4.32 16.03
N ILE A 59 7.99 -3.38 15.11
CA ILE A 59 8.02 -3.63 13.66
C ILE A 59 9.42 -3.42 13.10
N GLY A 60 9.80 -4.26 12.15
CA GLY A 60 11.01 -4.10 11.34
C GLY A 60 10.65 -4.15 9.86
N THR A 61 11.07 -3.15 9.09
CA THR A 61 10.79 -3.10 7.65
C THR A 61 12.05 -3.18 6.82
N VAL A 62 11.97 -3.90 5.72
CA VAL A 62 13.03 -3.99 4.71
C VAL A 62 12.44 -3.75 3.34
N PHE A 63 13.18 -3.07 2.46
CA PHE A 63 12.60 -2.51 1.23
C PHE A 63 11.41 -1.58 1.58
N SER A 64 11.64 -0.73 2.60
CA SER A 64 10.59 -0.01 3.32
C SER A 64 9.83 0.99 2.45
N GLY A 65 10.39 1.44 1.33
CA GLY A 65 9.79 2.45 0.46
C GLY A 65 9.37 3.69 1.25
N ILE A 66 8.07 3.95 1.27
CA ILE A 66 7.46 5.09 1.97
C ILE A 66 6.62 4.70 3.21
N GLY A 67 6.85 3.51 3.76
CA GLY A 67 6.30 3.09 5.05
C GLY A 67 4.80 2.79 5.05
N ALA A 68 4.31 2.00 4.09
CA ALA A 68 2.88 1.66 4.00
C ALA A 68 2.36 0.93 5.25
N ILE A 69 3.19 0.13 5.91
CA ILE A 69 2.79 -0.60 7.11
C ILE A 69 2.71 0.33 8.32
N GLU A 70 3.67 1.25 8.47
CA GLU A 70 3.65 2.28 9.50
C GLU A 70 2.40 3.15 9.37
N HIS A 71 2.05 3.55 8.14
CA HIS A 71 0.81 4.27 7.86
C HIS A 71 -0.43 3.44 8.22
N ALA A 72 -0.41 2.12 8.03
CA ALA A 72 -1.51 1.24 8.43
C ALA A 72 -1.68 1.21 9.96
N PHE A 73 -0.59 1.13 10.72
CA PHE A 73 -0.65 1.21 12.19
C PHE A 73 -1.17 2.56 12.68
N GLN A 74 -0.74 3.67 12.06
CA GLN A 74 -1.24 5.02 12.36
C GLN A 74 -2.75 5.12 12.11
N ARG A 75 -3.24 4.70 10.93
CA ARG A 75 -4.67 4.68 10.60
C ARG A 75 -5.53 3.79 11.50
N LEU A 76 -4.93 2.75 12.07
CA LEU A 76 -5.59 1.85 13.02
C LEU A 76 -5.54 2.35 14.48
N GLY A 77 -4.80 3.43 14.76
CA GLY A 77 -4.58 3.93 16.11
C GLY A 77 -3.81 2.95 17.01
N LEU A 78 -3.03 2.04 16.42
CA LEU A 78 -2.29 1.02 17.14
C LEU A 78 -0.90 1.51 17.55
N LYS A 79 -0.50 1.21 18.79
CA LYS A 79 0.85 1.48 19.27
C LYS A 79 1.84 0.58 18.54
N HIS A 80 2.88 1.19 18.00
CA HIS A 80 3.97 0.48 17.35
C HIS A 80 5.31 1.17 17.62
N GLN A 81 6.38 0.38 17.52
CA GLN A 81 7.75 0.86 17.61
C GLN A 81 8.53 0.38 16.39
N ILE A 82 9.14 1.31 15.66
CA ILE A 82 10.00 0.98 14.53
C ILE A 82 11.37 0.57 15.08
N MET A 83 11.74 -0.70 14.94
CA MET A 83 13.02 -1.25 15.40
C MET A 83 14.12 -1.05 14.36
N PHE A 84 13.76 -1.13 13.08
CA PHE A 84 14.60 -0.77 11.95
C PHE A 84 13.74 -0.56 10.70
N ALA A 85 14.24 0.25 9.78
CA ALA A 85 13.70 0.41 8.44
C ALA A 85 14.85 0.60 7.44
N GLY A 86 14.63 0.32 6.16
CA GLY A 86 15.66 0.57 5.18
C GLY A 86 15.26 0.39 3.73
N ASP A 87 15.84 1.22 2.88
CA ASP A 87 15.65 1.24 1.44
C ASP A 87 16.91 1.80 0.75
N ILE A 88 17.22 1.25 -0.43
CA ILE A 88 18.41 1.65 -1.20
C ILE A 88 18.26 3.02 -1.87
N GLU A 89 17.02 3.48 -2.08
CA GLU A 89 16.74 4.76 -2.72
C GLU A 89 16.76 5.91 -1.69
N PRO A 90 17.69 6.88 -1.80
CA PRO A 90 17.79 7.98 -0.84
C PRO A 90 16.52 8.83 -0.73
N LYS A 91 15.75 8.95 -1.82
CA LYS A 91 14.48 9.69 -1.78
C LYS A 91 13.40 8.97 -0.96
N CYS A 92 13.44 7.65 -0.88
CA CYS A 92 12.56 6.88 0.01
C CYS A 92 12.88 7.20 1.46
N LYS A 93 14.16 7.24 1.84
CA LYS A 93 14.60 7.71 3.17
C LYS A 93 14.05 9.09 3.50
N GLN A 94 14.18 10.04 2.57
CA GLN A 94 13.67 11.41 2.78
C GLN A 94 12.15 11.43 3.04
N SER A 95 11.36 10.72 2.22
CA SER A 95 9.91 10.61 2.41
C SER A 95 9.55 9.90 3.72
N TYR A 96 10.27 8.84 4.07
CA TYR A 96 10.02 8.06 5.29
C TYR A 96 10.28 8.91 6.54
N PHE A 97 11.43 9.58 6.64
CA PHE A 97 11.79 10.43 7.79
C PHE A 97 10.88 11.66 7.96
N ALA A 98 10.25 12.13 6.89
CA ALA A 98 9.29 13.24 6.97
C ALA A 98 7.95 12.83 7.63
N ASN A 99 7.62 11.53 7.56
CA ASN A 99 6.31 10.99 7.94
C ASN A 99 6.34 10.12 9.20
N TYR A 100 7.49 9.52 9.54
CA TYR A 100 7.62 8.61 10.69
C TYR A 100 8.78 9.00 11.59
N SER A 101 8.59 8.79 12.89
CA SER A 101 9.64 9.03 13.90
C SER A 101 10.54 7.79 14.00
N ILE A 102 11.70 7.86 13.34
CA ILE A 102 12.77 6.87 13.41
C ILE A 102 14.10 7.59 13.64
N LYS A 103 15.03 6.93 14.34
CA LYS A 103 16.40 7.42 14.49
C LYS A 103 17.25 7.04 13.28
N GLU A 104 18.23 7.88 12.97
CA GLU A 104 19.19 7.62 11.90
C GLU A 104 19.93 6.28 12.08
N GLU A 105 20.22 5.90 13.33
CA GLU A 105 20.91 4.64 13.70
C GLU A 105 20.10 3.37 13.42
N ASP A 106 18.78 3.50 13.30
CA ASP A 106 17.84 2.42 13.01
C ASP A 106 17.47 2.36 11.51
N TRP A 107 18.04 3.26 10.70
CA TRP A 107 17.92 3.22 9.24
C TRP A 107 19.13 2.54 8.59
N PHE A 108 18.89 1.65 7.63
CA PHE A 108 19.94 1.09 6.76
C PHE A 108 19.64 1.38 5.28
N ASP A 109 20.69 1.59 4.48
CA ASP A 109 20.52 1.87 3.05
C ASP A 109 20.52 0.59 2.21
N ASP A 110 21.50 -0.29 2.43
CA ASP A 110 21.63 -1.54 1.69
C ASP A 110 21.45 -2.74 2.61
N ILE A 111 20.38 -3.51 2.36
CA ILE A 111 20.06 -4.71 3.13
C ILE A 111 21.21 -5.71 3.18
N ARG A 112 22.07 -5.76 2.16
CA ARG A 112 23.23 -6.70 2.11
C ARG A 112 24.28 -6.39 3.18
N ASN A 113 24.32 -5.14 3.65
CA ASN A 113 25.25 -4.68 4.67
C ASN A 113 24.58 -4.56 6.05
N PHE A 114 23.27 -4.82 6.14
CA PHE A 114 22.52 -4.70 7.37
C PHE A 114 22.67 -5.95 8.25
N ASP A 115 23.16 -5.78 9.48
CA ASP A 115 23.22 -6.85 10.48
C ASP A 115 21.98 -6.78 11.38
N ALA A 116 21.08 -7.75 11.22
CA ALA A 116 19.85 -7.83 11.98
C ALA A 116 19.97 -8.71 13.23
N THR A 117 21.13 -9.35 13.48
CA THR A 117 21.34 -10.24 14.63
C THR A 117 21.17 -9.53 15.97
N LYS A 118 21.49 -8.23 16.02
CA LYS A 118 21.27 -7.38 17.20
C LYS A 118 19.80 -7.27 17.61
N TYR A 119 18.84 -7.60 16.73
CA TYR A 119 17.41 -7.55 16.98
C TYR A 119 16.76 -8.93 17.20
N LEU A 120 17.56 -9.98 17.45
CA LEU A 120 17.05 -11.32 17.74
C LEU A 120 16.00 -11.30 18.87
N HIS A 121 14.79 -11.75 18.57
CA HIS A 121 13.61 -11.76 19.45
C HIS A 121 13.12 -10.38 19.93
N GLN A 122 13.63 -9.31 19.33
CA GLN A 122 13.24 -7.93 19.63
C GLN A 122 12.21 -7.35 18.65
N VAL A 123 11.90 -8.09 17.58
CA VAL A 123 10.90 -7.69 16.58
C VAL A 123 9.72 -8.65 16.64
N ASP A 124 8.51 -8.12 16.62
CA ASP A 124 7.28 -8.90 16.61
C ASP A 124 6.82 -9.15 15.17
N PHE A 125 6.95 -8.15 14.28
CA PHE A 125 6.49 -8.23 12.90
C PHE A 125 7.53 -7.68 11.92
N VAL A 126 7.98 -8.51 10.96
CA VAL A 126 8.88 -8.09 9.87
C VAL A 126 8.14 -8.01 8.54
N ILE A 127 8.31 -6.93 7.79
CA ILE A 127 7.61 -6.72 6.51
C ILE A 127 8.62 -6.35 5.42
N GLY A 128 8.41 -6.86 4.21
CA GLY A 128 9.17 -6.40 3.05
C GLY A 128 8.70 -6.99 1.73
N GLY A 129 8.89 -6.22 0.65
CA GLY A 129 8.61 -6.64 -0.72
C GLY A 129 9.88 -6.58 -1.56
N ALA A 130 10.58 -7.72 -1.71
CA ALA A 130 11.81 -7.74 -2.49
C ALA A 130 11.53 -7.40 -3.97
N PRO A 131 12.36 -6.58 -4.63
CA PRO A 131 12.14 -6.13 -6.00
C PRO A 131 11.89 -7.30 -6.97
N CYS A 132 10.77 -7.24 -7.69
CA CYS A 132 10.35 -8.27 -8.63
C CYS A 132 11.13 -8.24 -9.98
N GLN A 133 11.89 -7.17 -10.25
CA GLN A 133 12.55 -6.97 -11.56
C GLN A 133 13.51 -8.09 -11.97
N ALA A 134 14.06 -8.83 -11.00
CA ALA A 134 14.88 -10.01 -11.26
C ALA A 134 14.10 -11.16 -11.92
N PHE A 135 12.77 -11.20 -11.77
CA PHE A 135 11.92 -12.29 -12.29
C PHE A 135 11.27 -11.97 -13.63
N SER A 136 11.25 -10.69 -14.06
CA SER A 136 10.62 -10.29 -15.33
C SER A 136 11.59 -10.16 -16.51
N MET A 137 12.90 -10.16 -16.26
CA MET A 137 13.94 -9.77 -17.23
C MET A 137 14.94 -10.87 -17.59
N VAL A 138 14.76 -12.10 -17.10
CA VAL A 138 15.63 -13.23 -17.49
C VAL A 138 15.11 -13.81 -18.81
N GLY A 139 15.39 -13.07 -19.88
CA GLY A 139 15.47 -13.63 -21.22
C GLY A 139 16.48 -14.78 -21.23
N HIS A 140 16.14 -15.83 -21.97
CA HIS A 140 17.05 -16.84 -22.51
C HIS A 140 18.08 -17.47 -21.55
N ARG A 141 17.73 -18.67 -21.05
CA ARG A 141 18.67 -19.78 -20.73
C ARG A 141 19.62 -19.65 -19.53
N LEU A 142 19.22 -19.11 -18.39
CA LEU A 142 19.96 -19.32 -17.13
C LEU A 142 18.99 -19.54 -15.95
N GLY A 143 18.57 -20.79 -15.73
CA GLY A 143 17.73 -21.19 -14.59
C GLY A 143 18.49 -21.24 -13.27
N PHE A 144 17.76 -21.29 -12.13
CA PHE A 144 18.12 -21.56 -10.70
C PHE A 144 19.33 -20.82 -10.09
N GLU A 145 20.31 -20.40 -10.89
CA GLU A 145 21.55 -19.77 -10.46
C GLU A 145 21.33 -18.31 -10.04
N ASP A 146 20.39 -17.64 -10.72
CA ASP A 146 20.05 -16.22 -10.54
C ASP A 146 19.14 -15.98 -9.33
N ALA A 147 18.22 -16.91 -9.03
CA ALA A 147 17.40 -16.88 -7.80
C ALA A 147 18.28 -16.76 -6.55
N ARG A 148 19.44 -17.44 -6.52
CA ARG A 148 20.42 -17.47 -5.41
C ARG A 148 21.17 -16.15 -5.19
N GLY A 149 21.05 -15.19 -6.11
CA GLY A 149 21.57 -13.82 -5.99
C GLY A 149 20.47 -12.78 -5.77
N THR A 150 19.22 -13.20 -5.60
CA THR A 150 18.09 -12.26 -5.43
C THR A 150 17.99 -11.74 -4.00
N LEU A 151 17.50 -10.51 -3.89
CA LEU A 151 17.22 -9.81 -2.63
C LEU A 151 16.22 -10.56 -1.71
N PHE A 152 15.52 -11.59 -2.22
CA PHE A 152 14.74 -12.51 -1.41
C PHE A 152 15.58 -13.21 -0.32
N TYR A 153 16.80 -13.65 -0.65
CA TYR A 153 17.65 -14.30 0.35
C TYR A 153 18.06 -13.36 1.49
N GLU A 154 18.19 -12.07 1.20
CA GLU A 154 18.43 -11.06 2.22
C GLU A 154 17.20 -10.85 3.12
N PHE A 155 15.98 -10.88 2.55
CA PHE A 155 14.75 -10.92 3.37
C PHE A 155 14.72 -12.15 4.29
N ALA A 156 14.96 -13.34 3.73
CA ALA A 156 14.99 -14.59 4.50
C ALA A 156 16.10 -14.58 5.57
N ARG A 157 17.25 -13.96 5.28
CA ARG A 157 18.34 -13.73 6.25
C ARG A 157 17.87 -12.87 7.41
N VAL A 158 17.22 -11.73 7.14
CA VAL A 158 16.68 -10.86 8.19
C VAL A 158 15.65 -11.59 9.04
N VAL A 159 14.71 -12.34 8.44
CA VAL A 159 13.74 -13.16 9.18
C VAL A 159 14.44 -14.20 10.07
N LYS A 160 15.51 -14.84 9.58
CA LYS A 160 16.30 -15.80 10.34
C LYS A 160 17.05 -15.17 11.52
N GLU A 161 17.65 -14.00 11.30
CA GLU A 161 18.45 -13.28 12.29
C GLU A 161 17.59 -12.66 13.39
N THR A 162 16.39 -12.17 13.04
CA THR A 162 15.49 -11.49 13.97
C THR A 162 14.50 -12.45 14.66
N GLN A 163 14.14 -13.56 14.00
CA GLN A 163 13.13 -14.53 14.43
C GLN A 163 11.82 -13.89 14.94
N PRO A 164 11.14 -13.06 14.11
CA PRO A 164 9.93 -12.36 14.50
C PRO A 164 8.79 -13.35 14.82
N LYS A 165 7.75 -12.85 15.50
CA LYS A 165 6.55 -13.66 15.75
C LYS A 165 5.78 -13.91 14.45
N VAL A 166 5.73 -12.91 13.58
CA VAL A 166 5.12 -12.96 12.25
C VAL A 166 6.02 -12.24 11.25
N PHE A 167 6.01 -12.67 9.98
CA PHE A 167 6.52 -11.84 8.88
C PHE A 167 5.50 -11.73 7.75
N LEU A 168 5.60 -10.66 6.95
CA LEU A 168 4.86 -10.47 5.71
C LEU A 168 5.85 -10.24 4.56
N PHE A 169 5.81 -11.14 3.58
CA PHE A 169 6.49 -10.98 2.31
C PHE A 169 5.46 -10.66 1.22
N GLU A 170 5.59 -9.48 0.60
CA GLU A 170 4.71 -9.02 -0.48
C GLU A 170 5.41 -9.16 -1.85
N ASN A 171 4.66 -9.55 -2.88
CA ASN A 171 5.17 -9.53 -4.25
C ASN A 171 4.08 -9.50 -5.32
N VAL A 172 4.47 -9.38 -6.58
CA VAL A 172 3.52 -9.41 -7.70
C VAL A 172 2.89 -10.80 -7.88
N ARG A 173 1.64 -10.83 -8.35
CA ARG A 173 0.92 -12.08 -8.70
C ARG A 173 1.72 -13.01 -9.61
N GLY A 174 2.50 -12.45 -10.54
CA GLY A 174 3.33 -13.21 -11.49
C GLY A 174 4.36 -14.14 -10.83
N LEU A 175 4.74 -13.90 -9.57
CA LEU A 175 5.68 -14.74 -8.84
C LEU A 175 5.21 -16.19 -8.71
N LEU A 176 3.89 -16.42 -8.54
CA LEU A 176 3.33 -17.76 -8.36
C LEU A 176 3.49 -18.65 -9.59
N ASN A 177 3.52 -18.05 -10.79
CA ASN A 177 3.62 -18.76 -12.06
C ASN A 177 5.04 -18.67 -12.66
N HIS A 178 5.93 -17.90 -12.05
CA HIS A 178 7.29 -17.72 -12.53
C HIS A 178 8.05 -19.05 -12.52
N ASP A 179 8.78 -19.31 -13.61
CA ASP A 179 9.51 -20.56 -13.82
C ASP A 179 8.67 -21.84 -13.62
N LYS A 180 7.40 -21.80 -14.08
CA LYS A 180 6.39 -22.86 -13.90
C LYS A 180 6.10 -23.15 -12.42
N GLY A 181 6.13 -22.12 -11.56
CA GLY A 181 5.86 -22.22 -10.12
C GLY A 181 7.06 -22.64 -9.27
N ARG A 182 8.19 -23.01 -9.89
CA ARG A 182 9.39 -23.45 -9.16
C ARG A 182 9.97 -22.37 -8.25
N THR A 183 9.93 -21.11 -8.68
CA THR A 183 10.44 -19.99 -7.87
C THR A 183 9.62 -19.82 -6.58
N TRP A 184 8.30 -19.88 -6.68
CA TRP A 184 7.44 -19.81 -5.51
C TRP A 184 7.63 -21.00 -4.56
N GLN A 185 7.75 -22.21 -5.10
CA GLN A 185 8.04 -23.41 -4.30
C GLN A 185 9.32 -23.26 -3.48
N VAL A 186 10.41 -22.78 -4.09
CA VAL A 186 11.67 -22.54 -3.38
C VAL A 186 11.52 -21.49 -2.27
N ILE A 187 10.83 -20.38 -2.54
CA ILE A 187 10.57 -19.34 -1.55
C ILE A 187 9.78 -19.90 -0.36
N HIS A 188 8.71 -20.64 -0.64
CA HIS A 188 7.86 -21.27 0.35
C HIS A 188 8.65 -22.27 1.22
N ASP A 189 9.40 -23.17 0.60
CA ASP A 189 10.21 -24.18 1.29
C ASP A 189 11.26 -23.53 2.20
N ILE A 190 11.90 -22.44 1.76
CA ILE A 190 12.87 -21.71 2.59
C ILE A 190 12.20 -21.16 3.85
N PHE A 191 11.01 -20.57 3.74
CA PHE A 191 10.29 -20.06 4.90
C PHE A 191 9.83 -21.18 5.86
N GLU A 192 9.37 -22.33 5.34
CA GLU A 192 9.08 -23.51 6.16
C GLU A 192 10.35 -24.04 6.87
N GLU A 193 11.49 -24.09 6.17
CA GLU A 193 12.78 -24.51 6.76
C GLU A 193 13.29 -23.54 7.83
N LEU A 194 12.89 -22.26 7.79
CA LEU A 194 13.13 -21.29 8.86
C LEU A 194 12.22 -21.51 10.09
N GLY A 195 11.27 -22.44 10.03
CA GLY A 195 10.41 -22.82 11.15
C GLY A 195 9.09 -22.06 11.23
N TYR A 196 8.61 -21.46 10.13
CA TYR A 196 7.35 -20.73 10.10
C TYR A 196 6.24 -21.54 9.45
N ASP A 197 5.01 -21.38 9.94
CA ASP A 197 3.79 -21.80 9.26
C ASP A 197 3.43 -20.76 8.20
N VAL A 198 3.62 -21.12 6.93
CA VAL A 198 3.53 -20.20 5.78
C VAL A 198 2.12 -20.23 5.20
N LYS A 199 1.50 -19.06 5.09
CA LYS A 199 0.17 -18.83 4.53
C LYS A 199 0.27 -17.82 3.40
N PHE A 200 -0.34 -18.07 2.25
CA PHE A 200 -0.32 -17.11 1.14
C PHE A 200 -1.64 -17.02 0.39
N HIS A 201 -1.95 -15.83 -0.12
CA HIS A 201 -3.09 -15.57 -0.99
C HIS A 201 -2.83 -14.36 -1.91
N VAL A 202 -3.48 -14.34 -3.07
CA VAL A 202 -3.50 -13.18 -3.97
C VAL A 202 -4.66 -12.26 -3.60
N LEU A 203 -4.37 -11.05 -3.14
CA LEU A 203 -5.39 -10.06 -2.82
C LEU A 203 -5.38 -8.93 -3.86
N ASN A 204 -6.56 -8.42 -4.19
CA ASN A 204 -6.76 -7.29 -5.09
C ASN A 204 -7.31 -6.09 -4.32
N SER A 205 -6.66 -4.93 -4.43
CA SER A 205 -7.03 -3.75 -3.62
C SER A 205 -8.49 -3.27 -3.80
N CYS A 206 -9.12 -3.52 -4.94
CA CYS A 206 -10.54 -3.19 -5.14
C CYS A 206 -11.49 -3.97 -4.23
N ASP A 207 -11.04 -5.12 -3.72
CA ASP A 207 -11.83 -5.94 -2.81
C ASP A 207 -11.64 -5.52 -1.34
N TYR A 208 -10.86 -4.46 -1.08
CA TYR A 208 -10.51 -3.95 0.25
C TYR A 208 -10.66 -2.43 0.36
N GLY A 209 -11.59 -1.84 -0.41
CA GLY A 209 -12.01 -0.45 -0.24
C GLY A 209 -11.29 0.60 -1.09
N ILE A 210 -10.30 0.20 -1.90
CA ILE A 210 -9.55 1.11 -2.76
C ILE A 210 -9.89 0.86 -4.23
N PRO A 211 -10.40 1.85 -5.00
CA PRO A 211 -10.83 1.69 -6.39
C PRO A 211 -9.62 1.61 -7.34
N GLN A 212 -8.77 0.59 -7.16
CA GLN A 212 -7.63 0.26 -8.00
C GLN A 212 -7.58 -1.26 -8.18
N HIS A 213 -7.43 -1.73 -9.42
CA HIS A 213 -7.08 -3.12 -9.69
C HIS A 213 -5.59 -3.31 -9.44
N ARG A 214 -5.21 -3.90 -8.30
CA ARG A 214 -3.82 -4.20 -7.96
C ARG A 214 -3.75 -5.53 -7.23
N GLU A 215 -3.54 -6.59 -8.01
CA GLU A 215 -3.33 -7.94 -7.48
C GLU A 215 -1.89 -8.11 -6.99
N ARG A 216 -1.73 -8.56 -5.75
CA ARG A 216 -0.44 -8.91 -5.14
C ARG A 216 -0.55 -10.18 -4.32
N VAL A 217 0.54 -10.95 -4.30
CA VAL A 217 0.70 -12.08 -3.39
C VAL A 217 1.11 -11.53 -2.04
N TYR A 218 0.34 -11.87 -1.01
CA TYR A 218 0.71 -11.64 0.37
C TYR A 218 1.07 -12.99 0.97
N CYS A 219 2.27 -13.09 1.55
CA CYS A 219 2.79 -14.30 2.18
C CYS A 219 3.08 -14.00 3.64
N LEU A 220 2.28 -14.56 4.54
CA LEU A 220 2.44 -14.46 5.98
C LEU A 220 3.12 -15.70 6.51
N GLY A 221 4.18 -15.53 7.28
CA GLY A 221 4.79 -16.62 8.04
C GLY A 221 4.57 -16.42 9.53
N PHE A 222 3.98 -17.41 10.19
CA PHE A 222 3.74 -17.40 11.63
C PHE A 222 4.74 -18.32 12.33
N ARG A 223 5.44 -17.82 13.35
CA ARG A 223 6.42 -18.64 14.10
C ARG A 223 5.76 -19.80 14.85
N GLN A 224 4.47 -19.67 15.15
CA GLN A 224 3.63 -20.72 15.70
C GLN A 224 2.59 -21.16 14.66
N LYS A 225 2.22 -22.44 14.68
CA LYS A 225 1.16 -22.95 13.81
C LYS A 225 -0.15 -22.20 14.04
N THR A 226 -0.84 -21.88 12.96
CA THR A 226 -2.07 -21.10 13.00
C THR A 226 -3.14 -21.68 12.08
N LYS A 227 -4.41 -21.39 12.40
CA LYS A 227 -5.57 -21.61 11.54
C LYS A 227 -5.96 -20.34 10.79
N PHE A 228 -5.01 -19.43 10.58
CA PHE A 228 -5.24 -18.16 9.90
C PHE A 228 -5.85 -18.37 8.52
N GLU A 229 -6.85 -17.54 8.22
CA GLU A 229 -7.51 -17.40 6.92
C GLU A 229 -7.38 -15.95 6.48
N TYR A 230 -7.27 -15.70 5.18
CA TYR A 230 -7.13 -14.35 4.64
C TYR A 230 -8.45 -13.58 4.75
N PRO A 231 -8.42 -12.23 4.84
CA PRO A 231 -9.65 -11.45 4.96
C PRO A 231 -10.54 -11.64 3.73
N ALA A 232 -11.83 -11.94 3.94
CA ALA A 232 -12.82 -11.97 2.88
C ALA A 232 -12.91 -10.61 2.14
N PRO A 233 -13.20 -10.62 0.82
CA PRO A 233 -13.42 -9.40 0.05
C PRO A 233 -14.64 -8.64 0.59
N VAL A 234 -14.61 -7.31 0.51
CA VAL A 234 -15.73 -6.43 0.85
C VAL A 234 -16.24 -5.70 -0.40
N PRO A 235 -17.53 -5.34 -0.46
CA PRO A 235 -18.05 -4.52 -1.55
C PRO A 235 -17.28 -3.19 -1.64
N LEU A 236 -16.96 -2.78 -2.87
CA LEU A 236 -16.33 -1.49 -3.14
C LEU A 236 -17.41 -0.40 -3.09
N GLU A 237 -17.23 0.56 -2.17
CA GLU A 237 -18.19 1.64 -1.92
C GLU A 237 -17.84 2.94 -2.69
N TYR A 238 -16.60 3.06 -3.15
CA TYR A 238 -16.06 4.27 -3.79
C TYR A 238 -15.55 3.99 -5.19
N ILE A 239 -15.51 5.02 -6.03
CA ILE A 239 -14.90 5.01 -7.35
C ILE A 239 -13.63 5.86 -7.38
N MET A 240 -12.79 5.69 -8.40
CA MET A 240 -11.54 6.44 -8.57
C MET A 240 -11.77 7.97 -8.53
N TYR A 241 -12.94 8.42 -9.00
CA TYR A 241 -13.32 9.82 -8.99
C TYR A 241 -13.35 10.42 -7.58
N ASP A 242 -13.81 9.66 -6.58
CA ASP A 242 -13.90 10.12 -5.18
C ASP A 242 -12.53 10.39 -4.53
N PHE A 243 -11.46 9.89 -5.16
CA PHE A 243 -10.08 10.06 -4.70
C PHE A 243 -9.37 11.23 -5.39
N LEU A 244 -10.03 11.91 -6.34
CA LEU A 244 -9.46 13.02 -7.10
C LEU A 244 -9.44 14.32 -6.28
N GLU A 245 -8.51 15.20 -6.63
CA GLU A 245 -8.53 16.58 -6.18
C GLU A 245 -9.55 17.37 -7.01
N ASP A 246 -10.56 17.91 -6.32
CA ASP A 246 -11.66 18.66 -6.92
C ASP A 246 -11.51 20.18 -6.76
N TYR A 247 -12.38 20.91 -7.47
CA TYR A 247 -12.50 22.36 -7.36
C TYR A 247 -13.76 22.71 -6.57
N ILE A 248 -13.62 23.32 -5.39
CA ILE A 248 -14.68 24.12 -4.80
C ILE A 248 -14.07 25.48 -4.44
N ASP A 249 -14.42 26.50 -5.23
CA ASP A 249 -14.05 27.88 -4.91
C ASP A 249 -14.58 28.22 -3.52
N THR A 250 -13.72 28.73 -2.63
CA THR A 250 -14.07 29.12 -1.25
C THR A 250 -15.28 30.05 -1.17
N LYS A 251 -15.62 30.77 -2.25
CA LYS A 251 -16.86 31.58 -2.34
C LYS A 251 -18.16 30.77 -2.25
N TYR A 252 -18.11 29.46 -2.47
CA TYR A 252 -19.26 28.55 -2.39
C TYR A 252 -19.43 27.91 -1.01
N PHE A 253 -18.45 28.07 -0.10
CA PHE A 253 -18.61 27.68 1.30
C PHE A 253 -19.29 28.79 2.10
N LEU A 254 -20.20 28.41 3.00
CA LEU A 254 -20.81 29.35 3.91
C LEU A 254 -19.79 29.82 4.95
N LYS A 255 -19.65 31.13 5.12
CA LYS A 255 -18.93 31.71 6.27
C LYS A 255 -19.66 31.37 7.58
N GLU A 256 -18.99 31.52 8.72
CA GLU A 256 -19.52 31.20 10.07
C GLU A 256 -20.96 31.70 10.31
N LYS A 257 -21.27 32.92 9.87
CA LYS A 257 -22.63 33.49 9.97
C LYS A 257 -23.67 32.71 9.15
N GLY A 258 -23.30 32.24 7.96
CA GLY A 258 -24.14 31.40 7.10
C GLY A 258 -24.33 30.00 7.68
N VAL A 259 -23.28 29.40 8.24
CA VAL A 259 -23.36 28.10 8.94
C VAL A 259 -24.35 28.18 10.10
N LYS A 260 -24.21 29.16 11.00
CA LYS A 260 -25.13 29.39 12.13
C LYS A 260 -26.58 29.63 11.70
N PHE A 261 -26.79 30.22 10.51
CA PHE A 261 -28.13 30.42 9.96
C PHE A 261 -28.75 29.09 9.50
N VAL A 262 -28.03 28.29 8.72
CA VAL A 262 -28.52 27.04 8.14
C VAL A 262 -28.69 25.93 9.19
N THR A 263 -27.83 25.88 10.21
CA THR A 263 -27.93 24.88 11.28
C THR A 263 -28.93 25.24 12.39
N SER A 264 -29.48 26.46 12.39
CA SER A 264 -30.42 26.89 13.44
C SER A 264 -31.74 26.09 13.42
N HIS A 265 -32.19 25.69 14.60
CA HIS A 265 -33.41 24.90 14.80
C HIS A 265 -34.65 25.58 14.17
N LYS A 266 -34.75 26.90 14.30
CA LYS A 266 -35.84 27.72 13.74
C LYS A 266 -35.95 27.62 12.21
N ASN A 267 -34.85 27.40 11.49
CA ASN A 267 -34.84 27.32 10.02
C ASN A 267 -35.02 25.88 9.51
N ARG A 268 -34.53 24.89 10.27
CA ARG A 268 -34.77 23.46 10.02
C ARG A 268 -36.26 23.11 10.19
N ASP A 269 -36.89 23.59 11.26
CA ASP A 269 -38.32 23.33 11.53
C ASP A 269 -39.27 23.96 10.51
N LYS A 270 -38.89 25.10 9.94
CA LYS A 270 -39.70 25.83 8.96
C LYS A 270 -39.48 25.33 7.52
N SER A 271 -38.70 24.26 7.35
CA SER A 271 -38.36 23.66 6.05
C SER A 271 -37.76 24.66 5.05
N TYR A 272 -37.04 25.67 5.55
CA TYR A 272 -36.42 26.67 4.68
C TYR A 272 -35.06 26.24 4.13
N THR A 273 -34.45 25.23 4.70
CA THR A 273 -33.12 24.73 4.34
C THR A 273 -33.08 23.23 4.54
N GLN A 274 -32.60 22.48 3.56
CA GLN A 274 -32.27 21.07 3.72
C GLN A 274 -30.76 20.90 3.72
N ILE A 275 -30.26 19.95 4.53
CA ILE A 275 -28.86 19.55 4.53
C ILE A 275 -28.83 18.08 4.09
N ASN A 276 -28.12 17.78 3.01
CA ASN A 276 -28.02 16.44 2.40
C ASN A 276 -29.39 15.83 2.03
N GLY A 277 -30.27 16.61 1.41
CA GLY A 277 -31.59 16.13 0.97
C GLY A 277 -31.52 15.26 -0.30
N ASP A 278 -32.38 14.25 -0.41
CA ASP A 278 -32.46 13.35 -1.57
C ASP A 278 -33.17 13.97 -2.80
N ILE A 279 -33.97 15.03 -2.60
CA ILE A 279 -34.78 15.68 -3.64
C ILE A 279 -34.58 17.19 -3.58
N GLN A 280 -34.23 17.79 -4.73
CA GLN A 280 -33.88 19.20 -4.82
C GLN A 280 -35.08 20.14 -4.59
N LEU A 281 -34.92 21.17 -3.75
CA LEU A 281 -35.92 22.21 -3.51
C LEU A 281 -35.86 23.33 -4.55
N CYS A 282 -37.02 23.73 -5.08
CA CYS A 282 -37.13 24.85 -6.03
C CYS A 282 -36.79 26.21 -5.36
N GLN A 283 -35.82 26.93 -5.92
CA GLN A 283 -35.45 28.26 -5.44
C GLN A 283 -36.57 29.31 -5.68
N LYS A 284 -36.89 30.12 -4.67
CA LYS A 284 -37.84 31.25 -4.82
C LYS A 284 -37.15 32.47 -5.44
N ARG A 285 -37.78 33.03 -6.47
CA ARG A 285 -37.21 33.98 -7.46
C ARG A 285 -36.68 35.34 -6.94
N ASN A 286 -36.84 35.71 -5.66
CA ASN A 286 -36.66 37.12 -5.23
C ASN A 286 -36.11 37.33 -3.80
N GLN A 287 -35.04 36.65 -3.38
CA GLN A 287 -34.36 37.03 -2.13
C GLN A 287 -32.84 37.01 -2.29
N GLN A 288 -32.27 38.19 -2.53
CA GLN A 288 -30.84 38.39 -2.76
C GLN A 288 -29.98 38.16 -1.49
N PHE A 289 -30.59 37.96 -0.30
CA PHE A 289 -29.88 37.83 0.98
C PHE A 289 -30.48 36.83 2.00
N ASN A 290 -31.54 36.10 1.69
CA ASN A 290 -32.09 35.05 2.56
C ASN A 290 -31.93 33.70 1.86
N TRP A 291 -31.03 32.89 2.39
CA TRP A 291 -30.63 31.62 1.81
C TRP A 291 -31.76 30.59 1.97
N HIS A 292 -32.27 30.07 0.85
CA HIS A 292 -33.33 29.05 0.78
C HIS A 292 -32.95 28.05 -0.31
N GLY A 293 -32.62 26.82 0.08
CA GLY A 293 -32.13 25.80 -0.84
C GLY A 293 -31.48 24.61 -0.13
N ASP A 294 -30.94 23.72 -0.94
CA ASP A 294 -30.26 22.50 -0.49
C ASP A 294 -28.79 22.80 -0.23
N PHE A 295 -28.34 22.45 0.97
CA PHE A 295 -26.95 22.53 1.39
C PHE A 295 -26.39 21.12 1.44
N VAL A 296 -25.16 20.97 0.96
CA VAL A 296 -24.38 19.75 1.18
C VAL A 296 -23.49 20.03 2.37
N TYR A 297 -23.60 19.21 3.41
CA TYR A 297 -22.66 19.27 4.51
C TYR A 297 -21.35 18.64 4.04
N HIS A 298 -20.39 19.49 3.77
CA HIS A 298 -18.99 19.10 3.77
C HIS A 298 -18.53 19.24 5.22
N PRO A 299 -18.14 18.14 5.90
CA PRO A 299 -17.57 18.24 7.23
C PRO A 299 -16.41 19.23 7.17
N ASP A 300 -16.52 20.28 8.00
CA ASP A 300 -15.38 21.12 8.30
C ASP A 300 -14.29 20.17 8.81
N SER A 301 -13.10 20.21 8.24
CA SER A 301 -11.98 19.47 8.80
C SER A 301 -11.51 20.19 10.07
N GLU A 302 -12.36 20.17 11.10
CA GLU A 302 -11.94 20.27 12.51
C GLU A 302 -11.19 19.01 12.95
N LEU A 303 -10.58 18.28 12.01
CA LEU A 303 -9.57 17.29 12.31
C LEU A 303 -8.35 18.07 12.77
N THR A 304 -8.14 18.06 14.09
CA THR A 304 -6.78 18.09 14.61
C THR A 304 -5.90 17.19 13.73
N PRO A 305 -4.62 17.51 13.47
CA PRO A 305 -3.73 16.71 12.62
C PRO A 305 -3.51 15.24 13.05
N THR A 306 -4.27 14.74 14.02
CA THR A 306 -4.04 13.52 14.78
C THR A 306 -5.23 12.55 14.83
N ASP A 307 -6.46 12.96 14.53
CA ASP A 307 -7.60 12.03 14.56
C ASP A 307 -7.80 11.33 13.20
N GLU A 308 -6.86 10.44 12.88
CA GLU A 308 -6.90 9.61 11.68
C GLU A 308 -7.82 8.38 11.85
N ALA A 309 -9.09 8.57 12.26
CA ALA A 309 -10.04 7.47 12.38
C ALA A 309 -10.15 6.64 11.08
N PHE A 310 -10.27 5.31 11.24
CA PHE A 310 -10.14 4.32 10.16
C PHE A 310 -11.19 4.48 9.04
N ASP A 311 -12.40 4.92 9.37
CA ASP A 311 -13.60 4.71 8.54
C ASP A 311 -14.01 5.88 7.62
N GLU A 312 -13.29 7.00 7.61
CA GLU A 312 -13.69 8.15 6.78
C GLU A 312 -12.59 8.52 5.77
N PHE A 313 -12.82 8.21 4.49
CA PHE A 313 -12.08 8.74 3.35
C PHE A 313 -12.55 10.17 3.05
N ILE A 314 -12.25 11.09 3.96
CA ILE A 314 -12.49 12.52 3.74
C ILE A 314 -11.15 13.14 3.36
N PHE A 315 -11.07 13.62 2.12
CA PHE A 315 -9.86 14.23 1.57
C PHE A 315 -10.03 15.75 1.41
N ASP A 316 -8.93 16.49 1.54
CA ASP A 316 -8.95 17.92 1.28
C ASP A 316 -9.14 18.19 -0.20
N VAL A 317 -10.08 19.07 -0.53
CA VAL A 317 -10.33 19.54 -1.89
C VAL A 317 -9.31 20.62 -2.23
N LYS A 318 -8.47 20.41 -3.26
CA LYS A 318 -7.39 21.33 -3.66
C LYS A 318 -7.40 21.60 -5.16
N ASP A 319 -6.95 22.81 -5.53
CA ASP A 319 -6.77 23.19 -6.92
C ASP A 319 -5.70 22.35 -7.63
N VAL A 320 -6.07 21.75 -8.75
CA VAL A 320 -5.13 21.01 -9.60
C VAL A 320 -4.29 21.98 -10.44
N GLU A 321 -2.97 21.92 -10.27
CA GLU A 321 -2.02 22.75 -11.02
C GLU A 321 -2.04 22.49 -12.54
N GLU A 322 -1.83 23.54 -13.33
CA GLU A 322 -1.85 23.49 -14.81
C GLU A 322 -0.85 22.48 -15.40
N LYS A 323 0.27 22.22 -14.71
CA LYS A 323 1.32 21.27 -15.14
C LYS A 323 0.82 19.82 -15.26
N TYR A 324 -0.31 19.48 -14.66
CA TYR A 324 -0.90 18.13 -14.72
C TYR A 324 -1.78 17.90 -15.94
N TYR A 325 -2.23 18.97 -16.60
CA TYR A 325 -3.03 18.89 -17.81
C TYR A 325 -2.16 18.56 -19.02
N LEU A 326 -2.69 17.70 -19.89
CA LEU A 326 -1.98 17.27 -21.08
C LEU A 326 -2.07 18.37 -22.15
N SER A 327 -0.97 18.59 -22.87
CA SER A 327 -1.01 19.34 -24.12
C SER A 327 -1.76 18.52 -25.19
N GLU A 328 -2.30 19.18 -26.22
CA GLU A 328 -3.02 18.49 -27.29
C GLU A 328 -2.21 17.38 -27.96
N LYS A 329 -0.90 17.61 -28.15
CA LYS A 329 0.01 16.63 -28.74
C LYS A 329 0.14 15.38 -27.86
N VAL A 330 0.28 15.58 -26.55
CA VAL A 330 0.40 14.48 -25.58
C VAL A 330 -0.94 13.74 -25.45
N ALA A 331 -2.06 14.46 -25.39
CA ALA A 331 -3.39 13.87 -25.36
C ALA A 331 -3.64 12.95 -26.57
N LYS A 332 -3.28 13.40 -27.79
CA LYS A 332 -3.38 12.56 -29.01
C LYS A 332 -2.52 11.30 -28.92
N TYR A 333 -1.32 11.39 -28.35
CA TYR A 333 -0.45 10.22 -28.15
C TYR A 333 -1.03 9.24 -27.12
N VAL A 334 -1.49 9.77 -25.98
CA VAL A 334 -2.04 8.99 -24.86
C VAL A 334 -3.30 8.24 -25.27
N LEU A 335 -4.16 8.89 -26.07
CA LEU A 335 -5.40 8.32 -26.59
C LEU A 335 -5.21 7.49 -27.87
N ALA A 336 -3.98 7.25 -28.31
CA ALA A 336 -3.74 6.39 -29.48
C ALA A 336 -3.95 4.92 -29.12
N GLY A 337 -4.83 4.23 -29.86
CA GLY A 337 -5.18 2.82 -29.61
C GLY A 337 -4.08 1.79 -29.90
N GLY A 338 -2.88 2.21 -30.32
CA GLY A 338 -1.80 1.26 -30.58
C GLY A 338 -0.69 1.73 -31.52
N THR A 339 0.29 0.85 -31.72
CA THR A 339 1.18 0.82 -32.90
C THR A 339 0.93 -0.49 -33.66
N LYS A 340 1.57 -0.70 -34.82
CA LYS A 340 1.38 -1.91 -35.67
C LYS A 340 1.41 -3.24 -34.87
N ASN A 341 2.23 -3.35 -33.83
CA ASN A 341 2.44 -4.58 -33.07
C ASN A 341 1.85 -4.55 -31.64
N PHE A 342 1.23 -3.45 -31.22
CA PHE A 342 0.71 -3.29 -29.86
C PHE A 342 -0.60 -2.53 -29.89
N LYS A 343 -1.69 -3.17 -29.46
CA LYS A 343 -3.02 -2.55 -29.31
C LYS A 343 -3.32 -2.35 -27.83
N THR A 344 -3.92 -1.23 -27.48
CA THR A 344 -4.26 -0.92 -26.08
C THR A 344 -5.57 -0.14 -26.01
N SER A 345 -6.25 -0.22 -24.88
CA SER A 345 -7.46 0.55 -24.64
C SER A 345 -7.14 2.05 -24.64
N THR A 346 -8.10 2.87 -25.07
CA THR A 346 -8.02 4.33 -25.02
C THR A 346 -8.90 4.91 -23.91
N LYS A 347 -9.53 4.04 -23.09
CA LYS A 347 -10.51 4.45 -22.07
C LYS A 347 -9.83 5.21 -20.93
N THR A 348 -10.25 6.45 -20.73
CA THR A 348 -9.98 7.32 -19.57
C THR A 348 -11.15 7.26 -18.58
N ASP A 349 -11.06 8.00 -17.47
CA ASP A 349 -12.20 8.18 -16.55
C ASP A 349 -12.77 6.85 -16.06
N LEU A 350 -11.89 5.97 -15.58
CA LEU A 350 -12.29 4.66 -15.08
C LEU A 350 -12.87 4.76 -13.67
N ASP A 351 -13.95 4.02 -13.40
CA ASP A 351 -14.47 3.87 -12.03
C ASP A 351 -13.49 3.16 -11.11
N ILE A 352 -12.70 2.23 -11.66
CA ILE A 352 -11.63 1.52 -10.95
C ILE A 352 -10.31 1.75 -11.70
N ALA A 353 -9.34 2.34 -11.01
CA ALA A 353 -8.04 2.65 -11.54
C ALA A 353 -7.28 1.39 -11.99
N ARG A 354 -6.47 1.52 -13.03
CA ARG A 354 -5.41 0.55 -13.37
C ARG A 354 -4.32 0.58 -12.30
N PRO A 355 -3.51 -0.49 -12.15
CA PRO A 355 -2.43 -0.50 -11.18
C PRO A 355 -1.47 0.67 -11.40
N LEU A 356 -1.16 1.40 -10.33
CA LEU A 356 -0.16 2.45 -10.36
C LEU A 356 1.24 1.86 -10.60
N LEU A 357 1.90 2.33 -11.66
CA LEU A 357 3.23 1.91 -12.09
C LEU A 357 4.30 2.90 -11.64
N GLN A 358 5.46 2.42 -11.19
CA GLN A 358 6.60 3.30 -10.88
C GLN A 358 7.05 4.17 -12.07
N SER A 359 6.80 3.72 -13.29
CA SER A 359 7.17 4.42 -14.51
C SER A 359 6.12 5.44 -14.98
N MET A 360 4.99 5.62 -14.29
CA MET A 360 3.88 6.46 -14.76
C MET A 360 4.26 7.94 -15.01
N HIS A 361 5.35 8.41 -14.38
CA HIS A 361 5.92 9.74 -14.66
C HIS A 361 6.32 9.93 -16.14
N LYS A 362 6.50 8.83 -16.89
CA LYS A 362 6.78 8.81 -18.34
C LYS A 362 5.55 9.01 -19.22
N MET A 363 4.34 9.05 -18.64
CA MET A 363 3.07 9.26 -19.34
C MET A 363 2.85 8.25 -20.48
N HIS A 364 2.62 6.98 -20.13
CA HIS A 364 2.26 5.95 -21.10
C HIS A 364 0.85 6.18 -21.65
N ARG A 365 0.44 5.35 -22.61
CA ARG A 365 -0.90 5.42 -23.19
C ARG A 365 -2.00 5.15 -22.16
N ALA A 366 -3.21 5.60 -22.47
CA ALA A 366 -4.38 5.49 -21.59
C ALA A 366 -4.75 4.04 -21.24
N GLY A 367 -4.35 3.05 -22.03
CA GLY A 367 -4.58 1.65 -21.68
C GLY A 367 -3.58 1.07 -20.68
N VAL A 368 -2.55 1.84 -20.31
CA VAL A 368 -1.52 1.47 -19.32
C VAL A 368 -1.64 2.34 -18.07
N ASP A 369 -1.66 3.66 -18.24
CA ASP A 369 -1.76 4.62 -17.12
C ASP A 369 -3.20 5.10 -16.91
N ASN A 370 -3.42 5.83 -15.82
CA ASN A 370 -4.71 6.42 -15.47
C ASN A 370 -4.76 7.90 -15.86
N TYR A 371 -5.84 8.29 -16.54
CA TYR A 371 -6.11 9.67 -16.96
C TYR A 371 -7.55 10.02 -16.66
N VAL A 372 -7.76 11.28 -16.28
CA VAL A 372 -9.06 11.82 -15.91
C VAL A 372 -9.34 13.09 -16.67
N THR A 373 -10.60 13.29 -16.99
CA THR A 373 -11.13 14.49 -17.62
C THR A 373 -11.57 15.44 -16.52
N HIS A 374 -10.93 16.61 -16.47
CA HIS A 374 -11.24 17.64 -15.50
C HIS A 374 -11.33 18.98 -16.23
N LYS A 375 -12.41 19.74 -16.03
CA LYS A 375 -12.70 21.00 -16.74
C LYS A 375 -12.62 20.87 -18.27
N GLY A 376 -13.10 19.74 -18.81
CA GLY A 376 -13.10 19.45 -20.26
C GLY A 376 -11.72 19.15 -20.85
N ARG A 377 -10.69 19.00 -20.00
CA ARG A 377 -9.31 18.72 -20.41
C ARG A 377 -8.83 17.43 -19.76
N ILE A 378 -8.02 16.67 -20.49
CA ILE A 378 -7.43 15.45 -19.96
C ILE A 378 -6.20 15.82 -19.14
N ARG A 379 -6.10 15.24 -17.95
CA ARG A 379 -4.93 15.34 -17.07
C ARG A 379 -4.50 13.96 -16.57
N LYS A 380 -3.24 13.86 -16.16
CA LYS A 380 -2.79 12.72 -15.35
C LYS A 380 -3.22 12.91 -13.90
N LEU A 381 -3.15 11.83 -13.13
CA LEU A 381 -3.29 11.90 -11.67
C LEU A 381 -2.15 12.71 -11.06
N THR A 382 -2.44 13.48 -10.02
CA THR A 382 -1.43 14.19 -9.20
C THR A 382 -0.73 13.20 -8.26
N PRO A 383 0.45 13.55 -7.70
CA PRO A 383 1.10 12.69 -6.70
C PRO A 383 0.22 12.44 -5.46
N ARG A 384 -0.61 13.41 -5.07
CA ARG A 384 -1.55 13.28 -3.95
C ARG A 384 -2.63 12.25 -4.28
N GLU A 385 -3.26 12.35 -5.45
CA GLU A 385 -4.28 11.39 -5.89
C GLU A 385 -3.71 9.97 -6.00
N CYS A 386 -2.46 9.82 -6.46
CA CYS A 386 -1.77 8.53 -6.46
C CYS A 386 -1.59 7.97 -5.04
N LEU A 387 -1.24 8.80 -4.06
CA LEU A 387 -1.11 8.38 -2.66
C LEU A 387 -2.46 7.96 -2.07
N ARG A 388 -3.53 8.72 -2.35
CA ARG A 388 -4.90 8.37 -1.93
C ARG A 388 -5.31 7.01 -2.49
N LEU A 389 -5.04 6.75 -3.78
CA LEU A 389 -5.27 5.44 -4.41
C LEU A 389 -4.36 4.32 -3.89
N MET A 390 -3.35 4.62 -3.08
CA MET A 390 -2.53 3.64 -2.35
C MET A 390 -2.94 3.54 -0.87
N GLY A 391 -3.98 4.26 -0.44
CA GLY A 391 -4.50 4.24 0.93
C GLY A 391 -3.75 5.15 1.92
N PHE A 392 -2.87 6.04 1.43
CA PHE A 392 -2.25 7.07 2.26
C PHE A 392 -3.19 8.26 2.42
N LYS A 393 -3.29 8.79 3.64
CA LYS A 393 -4.09 9.98 3.94
C LYS A 393 -3.40 11.27 3.48
N ASP A 394 -4.16 12.37 3.42
CA ASP A 394 -3.66 13.68 3.01
C ASP A 394 -2.63 14.27 3.98
N SER A 395 -2.61 13.79 5.23
CA SER A 395 -1.59 14.05 6.25
C SER A 395 -0.19 13.60 5.83
N PHE A 396 -0.07 12.60 4.94
CA PHE A 396 1.21 12.13 4.45
C PHE A 396 1.93 13.26 3.70
N LYS A 397 3.12 13.67 4.17
CA LYS A 397 3.90 14.77 3.63
C LYS A 397 4.64 14.34 2.36
N ILE A 398 4.47 15.12 1.29
CA ILE A 398 5.21 14.98 0.04
C ILE A 398 6.41 15.94 0.10
N VAL A 399 7.61 15.40 0.30
CA VAL A 399 8.86 16.18 0.47
C VAL A 399 9.88 15.97 -0.65
N VAL A 400 9.49 15.23 -1.68
CA VAL A 400 10.30 14.91 -2.86
C VAL A 400 9.62 15.44 -4.12
N SER A 401 10.33 15.41 -5.26
CA SER A 401 9.75 15.83 -6.54
C SER A 401 8.61 14.92 -6.98
N ASP A 402 7.67 15.45 -7.78
CA ASP A 402 6.58 14.69 -8.38
C ASP A 402 7.03 13.36 -9.01
N THR A 403 8.09 13.39 -9.81
CA THR A 403 8.66 12.19 -10.46
C THR A 403 9.02 11.11 -9.44
N ALA A 404 9.68 11.49 -8.35
CA ALA A 404 10.05 10.57 -7.29
C ALA A 404 8.82 10.05 -6.53
N MET A 405 7.84 10.92 -6.27
CA MET A 405 6.62 10.52 -5.58
C MET A 405 5.77 9.55 -6.43
N TYR A 406 5.69 9.73 -7.75
CA TYR A 406 5.06 8.74 -8.64
C TYR A 406 5.76 7.38 -8.59
N GLN A 407 7.09 7.36 -8.56
CA GLN A 407 7.88 6.13 -8.43
C GLN A 407 7.59 5.43 -7.09
N GLN A 408 7.61 6.20 -6.00
CA GLN A 408 7.35 5.73 -4.64
C GLN A 408 5.93 5.17 -4.50
N ALA A 409 4.90 5.89 -4.95
CA ALA A 409 3.52 5.43 -4.92
C ALA A 409 3.32 4.16 -5.76
N GLY A 410 3.91 4.09 -6.96
CA GLY A 410 3.81 2.91 -7.83
C GLY A 410 4.46 1.64 -7.25
N ASN A 411 5.53 1.80 -6.46
CA ASN A 411 6.23 0.69 -5.78
C ASN A 411 5.67 0.36 -4.40
N SER A 412 4.78 1.20 -3.85
CA SER A 412 4.21 0.98 -2.51
C SER A 412 3.21 -0.19 -2.46
N ILE A 413 2.83 -0.55 -1.24
CA ILE A 413 1.75 -1.50 -0.92
C ILE A 413 0.49 -0.69 -0.60
N VAL A 414 -0.68 -1.22 -0.95
CA VAL A 414 -1.95 -0.56 -0.64
C VAL A 414 -2.24 -0.72 0.85
N VAL A 415 -2.31 0.41 1.55
CA VAL A 415 -2.44 0.46 3.02
C VAL A 415 -3.69 -0.28 3.51
N ASP A 416 -4.81 -0.16 2.82
CA ASP A 416 -6.08 -0.79 3.21
C ASP A 416 -6.04 -2.32 3.17
N VAL A 417 -5.26 -2.90 2.25
CA VAL A 417 -5.03 -4.36 2.24
C VAL A 417 -4.20 -4.77 3.45
N LEU A 418 -3.18 -3.99 3.82
CA LEU A 418 -2.42 -4.22 5.05
C LEU A 418 -3.33 -4.13 6.28
N ILE A 419 -4.21 -3.13 6.36
CA ILE A 419 -5.17 -3.00 7.45
C ILE A 419 -6.08 -4.24 7.54
N ALA A 420 -6.61 -4.72 6.41
CA ALA A 420 -7.43 -5.92 6.38
C ALA A 420 -6.67 -7.15 6.92
N LEU A 421 -5.40 -7.31 6.53
CA LEU A 421 -4.52 -8.37 7.04
C LEU A 421 -4.28 -8.23 8.56
N LEU A 422 -3.92 -7.03 9.02
CA LEU A 422 -3.65 -6.72 10.43
C LEU A 422 -4.86 -7.00 11.33
N LYS A 423 -6.08 -6.63 10.89
CA LYS A 423 -7.33 -6.92 11.61
C LYS A 423 -7.65 -8.41 11.58
N GLN A 424 -7.54 -9.06 10.42
CA GLN A 424 -7.86 -10.49 10.27
C GLN A 424 -6.95 -11.38 11.12
N MET A 425 -5.65 -11.04 11.23
CA MET A 425 -4.73 -11.80 12.06
C MET A 425 -4.72 -11.35 13.52
N ASP A 426 -5.48 -10.32 13.89
CA ASP A 426 -5.36 -9.60 15.16
C ASP A 426 -3.89 -9.37 15.57
N ILE A 427 -3.22 -8.46 14.86
CA ILE A 427 -1.78 -8.21 15.06
C ILE A 427 -1.40 -7.90 16.52
N THR A 428 -2.35 -7.40 17.31
CA THR A 428 -2.11 -7.01 18.71
C THR A 428 -1.82 -8.20 19.63
N GLN A 429 -2.26 -9.41 19.26
CA GLN A 429 -1.89 -10.63 19.99
C GLN A 429 -0.38 -10.89 19.98
N TYR A 430 0.32 -10.36 18.98
CA TYR A 430 1.77 -10.47 18.84
C TYR A 430 2.54 -9.30 19.45
N GLY A 431 1.87 -8.24 19.90
CA GLY A 431 2.51 -7.12 20.59
C GLY A 431 3.07 -7.50 21.97
N THR A 432 3.71 -6.54 22.62
CA THR A 432 4.22 -6.65 23.99
C THR A 432 3.71 -5.49 24.85
N ASP A 433 3.53 -5.74 26.14
CA ASP A 433 3.25 -4.70 27.14
C ASP A 433 4.55 -3.94 27.39
N LEU A 434 4.68 -2.74 26.81
CA LEU A 434 5.84 -1.84 26.92
C LEU A 434 5.51 -0.62 27.76
#